data_AF-A0A8T5MIT3-F1
#
_entry.id   AF-A0A8T5MIT3-F1
#
_cell.length_a   1.000
_cell.length_b   1.000
_cell.length_c   1.000
_cell.angle_alpha   90.00
_cell.angle_beta   90.00
_cell.angle_gamma   90.00
#
_symmetry.space_group_name_H-M   'P 1'
#
loop_
_entity.id
_entity.type
_entity.pdbx_description
1 polymer ?
#
loop_
_entity_poly.entity_id
_entity_poly.type
_entity_poly.pdbx_seq_one_letter_code
_entity_poly.pdbx_strand_id
1 'polypeptide(L)'
;MSKNYKIAVIFLLLVNVVLAGYLYTYHAGYKSYDDLLSKHEKQTADFKVLQAENEYLKQSKEQIRGQYAALLKERGGLEQNTTGPSDPGNFYVYYVPATSGSLEPYEELARGAGFDEYVSAFNVVFAVPLSEGIPVVFTQCGFENAYFDQNTKGIVFCYELVELFTTMSAFYEDETLRADYITANMFFALNHEIAHAMIDIYDLPVVGMEEDAADQLATLIGTSKAEYNFHAAINYRILDSLGRNPDYFGDHPLNEERYYNLLCLTYGSDPAIHYDIVYDEYLPATRAAGCQGEFEQVEKSWDELLSPYKKVK
;
A
#
# COMPACT_ATOMS: atom_id res chain seq x y z
N MET A 1 55.41 64.58 -6.33
CA MET A 1 54.34 63.86 -7.05
C MET A 1 53.03 64.59 -6.79
N SER A 2 52.42 65.15 -7.83
CA SER A 2 51.26 66.04 -7.68
C SER A 2 50.03 65.27 -7.17
N LYS A 3 49.16 65.95 -6.41
CA LYS A 3 47.88 65.42 -5.90
C LYS A 3 47.07 64.69 -7.00
N ASN A 4 47.20 65.13 -8.24
CA ASN A 4 46.49 64.58 -9.40
C ASN A 4 46.93 63.14 -9.75
N TYR A 5 48.19 62.76 -9.50
CA TYR A 5 48.67 61.40 -9.77
C TYR A 5 48.10 60.38 -8.77
N LYS A 6 47.98 60.77 -7.49
CA LYS A 6 47.37 59.92 -6.46
C LYS A 6 45.87 59.69 -6.72
N ILE A 7 45.16 60.71 -7.21
CA ILE A 7 43.73 60.59 -7.56
C ILE A 7 43.55 59.66 -8.77
N ALA A 8 44.40 59.77 -9.80
CA ALA A 8 44.33 58.90 -10.97
C ALA A 8 44.59 57.42 -10.64
N VAL A 9 45.56 57.12 -9.76
CA VAL A 9 45.86 55.75 -9.32
C VAL A 9 44.70 55.16 -8.50
N ILE A 10 44.09 55.94 -7.60
CA ILE A 10 42.92 55.49 -6.82
C ILE A 10 41.72 55.24 -7.75
N PHE A 11 41.51 56.08 -8.76
CA PHE A 11 40.42 55.91 -9.72
C PHE A 11 40.62 54.64 -10.57
N LEU A 12 41.83 54.38 -11.05
CA LEU A 12 42.17 53.16 -11.79
C LEU A 12 42.03 51.89 -10.94
N LEU A 13 42.39 51.93 -9.66
CA LEU A 13 42.20 50.80 -8.75
C LEU A 13 40.71 50.53 -8.49
N LEU A 14 39.91 51.57 -8.29
CA LEU A 14 38.46 51.43 -8.11
C LEU A 14 37.77 50.89 -9.36
N VAL A 15 38.15 51.35 -10.56
CA VAL A 15 37.61 50.84 -11.83
C VAL A 15 37.96 49.35 -12.01
N ASN A 16 39.20 48.93 -11.70
CA ASN A 16 39.58 47.52 -11.79
C ASN A 16 38.86 46.64 -10.74
N VAL A 17 38.63 47.13 -9.53
CA VAL A 17 37.85 46.39 -8.50
C VAL A 17 36.40 46.25 -8.91
N VAL A 18 35.79 47.29 -9.48
CA VAL A 18 34.41 47.24 -9.99
C VAL A 18 34.31 46.29 -11.19
N LEU A 19 35.26 46.31 -12.13
CA LEU A 19 35.29 45.36 -13.27
C LEU A 19 35.54 43.91 -12.83
N ALA A 20 36.45 43.69 -11.87
CA ALA A 20 36.70 42.36 -11.32
C ALA A 20 35.48 41.83 -10.54
N GLY A 21 34.79 42.69 -9.78
CA GLY A 21 33.53 42.37 -9.13
C GLY A 21 32.43 42.03 -10.13
N TYR A 22 32.30 42.81 -11.22
CA TYR A 22 31.33 42.57 -12.28
C TYR A 22 31.60 41.25 -13.00
N LEU A 23 32.85 40.94 -13.35
CA LEU A 23 33.27 39.67 -13.96
C LEU A 23 33.06 38.48 -13.02
N TYR A 24 33.31 38.64 -11.71
CA TYR A 24 33.07 37.60 -10.71
C TYR A 24 31.57 37.31 -10.54
N THR A 25 30.72 38.34 -10.46
CA THR A 25 29.26 38.16 -10.43
C THR A 25 28.72 37.56 -11.73
N TYR A 26 29.31 37.91 -12.88
CA TYR A 26 28.94 37.33 -14.18
C TYR A 26 29.29 35.84 -14.26
N HIS A 27 30.48 35.44 -13.80
CA HIS A 27 30.90 34.02 -13.77
C HIS A 27 30.14 33.18 -12.73
N ALA A 28 29.85 33.73 -11.55
CA ALA A 28 29.03 33.06 -10.54
C ALA A 28 27.59 32.81 -11.02
N GLY A 29 27.05 33.72 -11.83
CA GLY A 29 25.75 33.58 -12.48
C GLY A 29 25.68 32.41 -13.47
N TYR A 30 26.75 32.13 -14.23
CA TYR A 30 26.80 30.96 -15.14
C TYR A 30 26.83 29.64 -14.37
N LYS A 31 27.61 29.54 -13.30
CA LYS A 31 27.65 28.33 -12.47
C LYS A 31 26.28 28.05 -11.81
N SER A 32 25.61 29.11 -11.35
CA SER A 32 24.23 29.04 -10.86
C SER A 32 23.22 28.70 -11.96
N TYR A 33 23.43 29.15 -13.20
CA TYR A 33 22.54 28.88 -14.33
C TYR A 33 22.67 27.43 -14.80
N ASP A 34 23.90 26.92 -14.94
CA ASP A 34 24.16 25.53 -15.32
C ASP A 34 23.65 24.55 -14.24
N ASP A 35 23.80 24.90 -12.94
CA ASP A 35 23.23 24.12 -11.83
C ASP A 35 21.69 24.13 -11.86
N LEU A 36 21.06 25.26 -12.20
CA LEU A 36 19.61 25.37 -12.35
C LEU A 36 19.11 24.61 -13.59
N LEU A 37 19.85 24.67 -14.70
CA LEU A 37 19.54 23.93 -15.92
C LEU A 37 19.63 22.43 -15.65
N SER A 38 20.70 21.97 -14.99
CA SER A 38 20.89 20.57 -14.61
C SER A 38 19.78 20.07 -13.68
N LYS A 39 19.37 20.88 -12.69
CA LYS A 39 18.21 20.56 -11.83
C LYS A 39 16.91 20.49 -12.61
N HIS A 40 16.66 21.43 -13.51
CA HIS A 40 15.46 21.45 -14.34
C HIS A 40 15.44 20.27 -15.33
N GLU A 41 16.58 19.94 -15.95
CA GLU A 41 16.73 18.78 -16.83
C GLU A 41 16.49 17.47 -16.07
N LYS A 42 17.03 17.35 -14.86
CA LYS A 42 16.75 16.21 -13.97
C LYS A 42 15.27 16.13 -13.61
N GLN A 43 14.64 17.22 -13.18
CA GLN A 43 13.20 17.26 -12.88
C GLN A 43 12.34 16.93 -14.11
N THR A 44 12.76 17.37 -15.29
CA THR A 44 12.06 17.07 -16.55
C THR A 44 12.23 15.60 -16.93
N ALA A 45 13.40 15.01 -16.69
CA ALA A 45 13.64 13.59 -16.88
C ALA A 45 12.81 12.76 -15.90
N ASP A 46 12.82 13.11 -14.61
CA ASP A 46 12.02 12.47 -13.57
C ASP A 46 10.51 12.57 -13.91
N PHE A 47 10.04 13.73 -14.37
CA PHE A 47 8.65 13.91 -14.82
C PHE A 47 8.30 13.04 -16.04
N LYS A 48 9.21 12.88 -17.01
CA LYS A 48 8.98 12.01 -18.17
C LYS A 48 8.95 10.53 -17.78
N VAL A 49 9.81 10.12 -16.84
CA VAL A 49 9.79 8.77 -16.26
C VAL A 49 8.45 8.53 -15.56
N LEU A 50 8.03 9.44 -14.69
CA LEU A 50 6.73 9.38 -14.02
C LEU A 50 5.54 9.36 -14.99
N GLN A 51 5.60 10.11 -16.10
CA GLN A 51 4.57 10.06 -17.14
C GLN A 51 4.53 8.70 -17.84
N ALA A 52 5.70 8.14 -18.18
CA ALA A 52 5.79 6.83 -18.81
C ALA A 52 5.33 5.70 -17.87
N GLU A 53 5.70 5.77 -16.59
CA GLU A 53 5.21 4.85 -15.55
C GLU A 53 3.70 4.97 -15.38
N ASN A 54 3.14 6.19 -15.36
CA ASN A 54 1.69 6.40 -15.33
C ASN A 54 0.96 5.86 -16.57
N GLU A 55 1.54 6.01 -17.76
CA GLU A 55 0.97 5.45 -19.00
C GLU A 55 1.03 3.92 -18.99
N TYR A 56 2.14 3.34 -18.52
CA TYR A 56 2.29 1.90 -18.36
C TYR A 56 1.30 1.33 -17.34
N LEU A 57 1.14 1.99 -16.18
CA LEU A 57 0.15 1.66 -15.16
C LEU A 57 -1.28 1.67 -15.73
N LYS A 58 -1.63 2.70 -16.52
CA LYS A 58 -2.94 2.78 -17.18
C LYS A 58 -3.17 1.63 -18.16
N GLN A 59 -2.18 1.34 -19.01
CA GLN A 59 -2.27 0.25 -19.99
C GLN A 59 -2.41 -1.11 -19.30
N SER A 60 -1.63 -1.33 -18.23
CA SER A 60 -1.73 -2.54 -17.41
C SER A 60 -3.11 -2.70 -16.77
N LYS A 61 -3.64 -1.64 -16.15
CA LYS A 61 -5.00 -1.65 -15.58
C LYS A 61 -6.07 -1.94 -16.65
N GLU A 62 -5.97 -1.37 -17.84
CA GLU A 62 -6.89 -1.66 -18.95
C GLU A 62 -6.80 -3.10 -19.44
N GLN A 63 -5.60 -3.66 -19.54
CA GLN A 63 -5.40 -5.07 -19.89
C GLN A 63 -6.02 -6.01 -18.85
N ILE A 64 -5.81 -5.73 -17.56
CA ILE A 64 -6.36 -6.50 -16.44
C ILE A 64 -7.89 -6.43 -16.46
N ARG A 65 -8.48 -5.25 -16.72
CA ARG A 65 -9.93 -5.09 -16.93
C ARG A 65 -10.46 -5.94 -18.09
N GLY A 66 -9.70 -6.02 -19.18
CA GLY A 66 -10.04 -6.86 -20.34
C GLY A 66 -10.04 -8.35 -20.00
N GLN A 67 -9.04 -8.82 -19.25
CA GLN A 67 -8.98 -10.19 -18.75
C GLN A 67 -10.15 -10.49 -17.81
N TYR A 68 -10.48 -9.57 -16.91
CA TYR A 68 -11.61 -9.70 -16.00
C TYR A 68 -12.95 -9.80 -16.73
N ALA A 69 -13.20 -8.94 -17.71
CA ALA A 69 -14.43 -8.97 -18.50
C ALA A 69 -14.60 -10.28 -19.30
N ALA A 70 -13.51 -10.96 -19.64
CA ALA A 70 -13.54 -12.28 -20.26
C ALA A 70 -13.93 -13.37 -19.24
N LEU A 71 -13.38 -13.33 -18.04
CA LEU A 71 -13.68 -14.29 -16.96
C LEU A 71 -15.14 -14.24 -16.52
N LEU A 72 -15.73 -13.05 -16.39
CA LEU A 72 -17.14 -12.91 -16.06
C LEU A 72 -18.07 -13.55 -17.09
N LYS A 73 -17.74 -13.43 -18.39
CA LYS A 73 -18.54 -14.02 -19.47
C LYS A 73 -18.55 -15.54 -19.47
N GLU A 74 -17.51 -16.19 -18.95
CA GLU A 74 -17.42 -17.65 -18.89
C GLU A 74 -18.29 -18.26 -17.79
N ARG A 75 -18.72 -17.48 -16.79
CA ARG A 75 -19.34 -18.01 -15.56
C ARG A 75 -20.87 -17.94 -15.50
N GLY A 76 -21.57 -17.23 -16.39
CA GLY A 76 -23.01 -16.99 -16.27
C GLY A 76 -23.86 -18.26 -16.04
N GLY A 77 -24.15 -18.58 -14.76
CA GLY A 77 -25.07 -19.64 -14.36
C GLY A 77 -24.67 -20.44 -13.11
N LEU A 78 -24.91 -19.90 -11.91
CA LEU A 78 -25.14 -20.70 -10.70
C LEU A 78 -26.23 -20.05 -9.83
N GLU A 79 -27.37 -20.73 -9.70
CA GLU A 79 -28.50 -20.32 -8.86
C GLU A 79 -28.16 -20.44 -7.35
N GLN A 80 -28.60 -19.43 -6.60
CA GLN A 80 -28.45 -19.30 -5.15
C GLN A 80 -29.72 -19.76 -4.43
N ASN A 81 -29.57 -20.39 -3.26
CA ASN A 81 -30.68 -20.72 -2.38
C ASN A 81 -30.46 -20.16 -0.97
N THR A 82 -31.57 -19.65 -0.44
CA THR A 82 -31.94 -19.47 0.97
C THR A 82 -31.81 -18.09 1.63
N THR A 83 -32.82 -17.86 2.47
CA THR A 83 -33.25 -16.68 3.22
C THR A 83 -32.15 -15.89 3.95
N GLY A 84 -31.95 -14.63 3.54
CA GLY A 84 -31.00 -13.64 4.09
C GLY A 84 -31.07 -12.33 3.27
N PRO A 85 -30.18 -11.34 3.48
CA PRO A 85 -29.95 -10.26 2.52
C PRO A 85 -29.70 -10.84 1.11
N SER A 86 -29.99 -10.07 0.06
CA SER A 86 -29.77 -10.53 -1.32
C SER A 86 -28.31 -10.93 -1.51
N ASP A 87 -28.09 -12.22 -1.72
CA ASP A 87 -26.78 -12.83 -1.90
C ASP A 87 -26.80 -13.57 -3.23
N PRO A 88 -26.66 -12.88 -4.38
CA PRO A 88 -26.51 -13.55 -5.67
C PRO A 88 -25.03 -13.86 -5.98
N GLY A 89 -24.08 -13.27 -5.23
CA GLY A 89 -22.64 -13.36 -5.49
C GLY A 89 -21.84 -14.16 -4.47
N ASN A 90 -20.54 -14.24 -4.73
CA ASN A 90 -19.51 -14.76 -3.84
C ASN A 90 -18.18 -14.07 -4.15
N PHE A 91 -17.27 -13.99 -3.19
CA PHE A 91 -15.84 -13.83 -3.44
C PHE A 91 -15.25 -15.12 -4.04
N TYR A 92 -14.28 -15.01 -4.94
CA TYR A 92 -13.62 -16.18 -5.51
C TYR A 92 -12.23 -15.83 -6.03
N VAL A 93 -11.30 -16.76 -5.91
CA VAL A 93 -9.92 -16.56 -6.35
C VAL A 93 -9.75 -17.01 -7.80
N TYR A 94 -8.97 -16.26 -8.55
CA TYR A 94 -8.52 -16.62 -9.89
C TYR A 94 -7.05 -16.27 -10.03
N TYR A 95 -6.30 -17.12 -10.73
CA TYR A 95 -4.88 -16.93 -10.99
C TYR A 95 -4.62 -16.91 -12.49
N VAL A 96 -4.25 -15.74 -13.00
CA VAL A 96 -3.77 -15.57 -14.38
C VAL A 96 -2.32 -16.07 -14.45
N PRO A 97 -1.97 -16.97 -15.37
CA PRO A 97 -0.58 -17.40 -15.53
C PRO A 97 0.36 -16.23 -15.80
N ALA A 98 1.51 -16.22 -15.11
CA ALA A 98 2.58 -15.27 -15.36
C ALA A 98 3.09 -15.42 -16.80
N THR A 99 3.31 -14.29 -17.47
CA THR A 99 3.85 -14.28 -18.84
C THR A 99 5.37 -14.14 -18.85
N SER A 100 5.95 -13.62 -17.77
CA SER A 100 7.37 -13.58 -17.53
C SER A 100 7.81 -14.76 -16.68
N GLY A 101 8.79 -15.52 -17.16
CA GLY A 101 9.39 -16.62 -16.39
C GLY A 101 10.04 -16.18 -15.07
N SER A 102 10.36 -14.89 -14.91
CA SER A 102 10.85 -14.35 -13.63
C SER A 102 9.79 -14.29 -12.54
N LEU A 103 8.50 -14.30 -12.90
CA LEU A 103 7.39 -14.18 -11.95
C LEU A 103 6.68 -15.51 -11.67
N GLU A 104 7.01 -16.57 -12.42
CA GLU A 104 6.49 -17.93 -12.20
C GLU A 104 6.65 -18.39 -10.72
N PRO A 105 7.79 -18.17 -10.04
CA PRO A 105 7.93 -18.58 -8.63
C PRO A 105 6.96 -17.87 -7.68
N TYR A 106 6.60 -16.62 -7.97
CA TYR A 106 5.70 -15.83 -7.13
C TYR A 106 4.23 -16.14 -7.42
N GLU A 107 3.91 -16.55 -8.65
CA GLU A 107 2.63 -17.20 -8.95
C GLU A 107 2.49 -18.51 -8.15
N GLU A 108 3.49 -19.38 -8.20
CA GLU A 108 3.48 -20.65 -7.45
C GLU A 108 3.31 -20.41 -5.95
N LEU A 109 4.02 -19.42 -5.40
CA LEU A 109 3.89 -19.02 -4.00
C LEU A 109 2.48 -18.54 -3.67
N ALA A 110 1.88 -17.69 -4.51
CA ALA A 110 0.52 -17.19 -4.31
C ALA A 110 -0.53 -18.30 -4.40
N ARG A 111 -0.35 -19.28 -5.29
CA ARG A 111 -1.22 -20.46 -5.39
C ARG A 111 -1.11 -21.37 -4.17
N GLY A 112 0.09 -21.49 -3.61
CA GLY A 112 0.37 -22.32 -2.42
C GLY A 112 -0.03 -21.68 -1.09
N ALA A 113 -0.38 -20.40 -1.05
CA ALA A 113 -0.62 -19.65 0.17
C ALA A 113 -1.97 -19.93 0.86
N GLY A 114 -2.90 -20.61 0.20
CA GLY A 114 -4.23 -20.95 0.75
C GLY A 114 -5.28 -19.84 0.66
N PHE A 115 -5.19 -19.00 -0.38
CA PHE A 115 -6.15 -17.92 -0.60
C PHE A 115 -7.54 -18.43 -0.99
N ASP A 116 -7.64 -19.52 -1.74
CA ASP A 116 -8.92 -20.10 -2.17
C ASP A 116 -9.81 -20.44 -0.97
N GLU A 117 -9.26 -21.16 0.02
CA GLU A 117 -9.98 -21.51 1.24
C GLU A 117 -10.29 -20.27 2.08
N TYR A 118 -9.32 -19.36 2.21
CA TYR A 118 -9.46 -18.15 3.00
C TYR A 118 -10.57 -17.23 2.47
N VAL A 119 -10.54 -16.93 1.17
CA VAL A 119 -11.55 -16.10 0.50
C VAL A 119 -12.92 -16.78 0.52
N SER A 120 -12.97 -18.12 0.41
CA SER A 120 -14.22 -18.87 0.50
C SER A 120 -14.88 -18.75 1.88
N ALA A 121 -14.13 -18.51 2.95
CA ALA A 121 -14.69 -18.31 4.28
C ALA A 121 -15.57 -17.05 4.36
N PHE A 122 -15.24 -15.98 3.62
CA PHE A 122 -16.06 -14.76 3.55
C PHE A 122 -17.45 -15.04 2.96
N ASN A 123 -17.55 -15.97 2.02
CA ASN A 123 -18.83 -16.38 1.43
C ASN A 123 -19.76 -17.06 2.43
N VAL A 124 -19.24 -17.60 3.52
CA VAL A 124 -20.06 -18.17 4.60
C VAL A 124 -20.57 -17.07 5.54
N VAL A 125 -19.79 -16.00 5.69
CA VAL A 125 -20.04 -14.95 6.68
C VAL A 125 -20.88 -13.82 6.11
N PHE A 126 -20.60 -13.34 4.90
CA PHE A 126 -21.17 -12.09 4.34
C PHE A 126 -21.93 -12.31 3.05
N ALA A 127 -23.11 -11.70 2.95
CA ALA A 127 -23.94 -11.67 1.76
C ALA A 127 -23.39 -10.67 0.74
N VAL A 128 -23.16 -11.12 -0.49
CA VAL A 128 -22.56 -10.30 -1.56
C VAL A 128 -23.66 -9.89 -2.55
N PRO A 129 -24.11 -8.62 -2.55
CA PRO A 129 -25.23 -8.14 -3.37
C PRO A 129 -24.87 -7.92 -4.86
N LEU A 130 -23.86 -8.64 -5.37
CA LEU A 130 -23.39 -8.57 -6.76
C LEU A 130 -23.54 -9.93 -7.42
N SER A 131 -24.40 -10.08 -8.42
CA SER A 131 -24.66 -11.39 -9.05
C SER A 131 -23.43 -12.01 -9.71
N GLU A 132 -22.50 -11.18 -10.17
CA GLU A 132 -21.23 -11.62 -10.76
C GLU A 132 -20.20 -12.05 -9.69
N GLY A 133 -20.44 -11.69 -8.42
CA GLY A 133 -19.49 -11.87 -7.32
C GLY A 133 -18.31 -10.89 -7.34
N ILE A 134 -17.35 -11.13 -6.45
CA ILE A 134 -16.14 -10.31 -6.29
C ILE A 134 -14.92 -11.19 -6.61
N PRO A 135 -14.26 -11.01 -7.76
CA PRO A 135 -13.04 -11.77 -8.03
C PRO A 135 -11.90 -11.30 -7.12
N VAL A 136 -10.99 -12.21 -6.80
CA VAL A 136 -9.65 -11.93 -6.29
C VAL A 136 -8.68 -12.48 -7.32
N VAL A 137 -8.12 -11.60 -8.15
CA VAL A 137 -7.34 -11.95 -9.34
C VAL A 137 -5.86 -11.78 -9.03
N PHE A 138 -5.15 -12.89 -8.94
CA PHE A 138 -3.69 -12.90 -8.95
C PHE A 138 -3.20 -12.83 -10.39
N THR A 139 -2.34 -11.85 -10.70
CA THR A 139 -1.87 -11.62 -12.07
C THR A 139 -0.53 -10.90 -12.11
N GLN A 140 0.11 -10.88 -13.27
CA GLN A 140 1.27 -10.03 -13.55
C GLN A 140 0.79 -8.62 -13.92
N CYS A 141 1.22 -7.61 -13.18
CA CYS A 141 0.78 -6.22 -13.36
C CYS A 141 1.85 -5.31 -13.97
N GLY A 142 3.12 -5.67 -13.81
CA GLY A 142 4.27 -4.83 -14.13
C GLY A 142 4.64 -3.80 -13.08
N PHE A 143 4.03 -3.84 -11.89
CA PHE A 143 4.32 -2.97 -10.74
C PHE A 143 3.87 -3.66 -9.44
N GLU A 144 4.57 -3.40 -8.34
CA GLU A 144 4.35 -4.05 -7.03
C GLU A 144 3.05 -3.62 -6.33
N ASN A 145 1.91 -4.26 -6.61
CA ASN A 145 0.63 -3.79 -6.05
C ASN A 145 -0.45 -4.84 -5.70
N ALA A 146 -1.45 -4.42 -4.93
CA ALA A 146 -2.76 -5.07 -4.80
C ALA A 146 -3.82 -3.97 -4.68
N TYR A 147 -4.98 -4.12 -5.33
CA TYR A 147 -6.05 -3.12 -5.30
C TYR A 147 -7.44 -3.68 -5.53
N PHE A 148 -8.42 -3.06 -4.91
CA PHE A 148 -9.81 -3.09 -5.32
C PHE A 148 -10.08 -2.08 -6.46
N ASP A 149 -10.51 -2.56 -7.64
CA ASP A 149 -10.96 -1.70 -8.74
C ASP A 149 -12.48 -1.49 -8.65
N GLN A 150 -12.89 -0.29 -8.25
CA GLN A 150 -14.28 0.13 -8.14
C GLN A 150 -15.10 0.01 -9.44
N ASN A 151 -14.46 -0.05 -10.62
CA ASN A 151 -15.16 -0.18 -11.90
C ASN A 151 -15.55 -1.62 -12.20
N THR A 152 -14.65 -2.55 -11.88
CA THR A 152 -14.86 -3.99 -12.10
C THR A 152 -15.42 -4.68 -10.87
N LYS A 153 -15.40 -4.03 -9.70
CA LYS A 153 -15.74 -4.60 -8.40
C LYS A 153 -14.90 -5.84 -8.07
N GLY A 154 -13.63 -5.80 -8.47
CA GLY A 154 -12.69 -6.90 -8.31
C GLY A 154 -11.42 -6.49 -7.60
N ILE A 155 -10.85 -7.42 -6.84
CA ILE A 155 -9.53 -7.27 -6.22
C ILE A 155 -8.49 -7.83 -7.18
N VAL A 156 -7.42 -7.10 -7.40
CA VAL A 156 -6.26 -7.49 -8.19
C VAL A 156 -5.07 -7.60 -7.26
N PHE A 157 -4.31 -8.69 -7.33
CA PHE A 157 -3.12 -8.92 -6.54
C PHE A 157 -1.96 -9.22 -7.49
N CYS A 158 -0.94 -8.37 -7.50
CA CYS A 158 0.15 -8.45 -8.46
C CYS A 158 1.25 -9.41 -7.98
N TYR A 159 1.76 -10.27 -8.86
CA TYR A 159 2.89 -11.14 -8.52
C TYR A 159 4.16 -10.35 -8.14
N GLU A 160 4.30 -9.13 -8.66
CA GLU A 160 5.36 -8.19 -8.27
C GLU A 160 5.26 -7.76 -6.80
N LEU A 161 4.06 -7.74 -6.21
CA LEU A 161 3.90 -7.47 -4.77
C LEU A 161 4.40 -8.67 -3.95
N VAL A 162 4.11 -9.88 -4.40
CA VAL A 162 4.60 -11.12 -3.77
C VAL A 162 6.13 -11.19 -3.86
N GLU A 163 6.72 -10.77 -4.99
CA GLU A 163 8.15 -10.58 -5.15
C GLU A 163 8.73 -9.57 -4.14
N LEU A 164 8.07 -8.43 -3.97
CA LEU A 164 8.50 -7.42 -3.01
C LEU A 164 8.50 -7.98 -1.59
N PHE A 165 7.43 -8.65 -1.16
CA PHE A 165 7.39 -9.27 0.17
C PHE A 165 8.46 -10.34 0.34
N THR A 166 8.72 -11.13 -0.70
CA THR A 166 9.81 -12.11 -0.70
C THR A 166 11.17 -11.44 -0.54
N THR A 167 11.38 -10.30 -1.20
CA THR A 167 12.60 -9.49 -1.08
C THR A 167 12.73 -8.89 0.33
N MET A 168 11.65 -8.30 0.87
CA MET A 168 11.64 -7.71 2.21
C MET A 168 11.75 -8.77 3.32
N SER A 169 11.39 -10.02 3.05
CA SER A 169 11.61 -11.12 4.02
C SER A 169 13.09 -11.27 4.39
N ALA A 170 14.03 -10.83 3.55
CA ALA A 170 15.46 -10.92 3.83
C ALA A 170 15.92 -10.15 5.09
N PHE A 171 15.07 -9.30 5.67
CA PHE A 171 15.31 -8.70 6.99
C PHE A 171 15.20 -9.71 8.15
N TYR A 172 14.69 -10.92 7.89
CA TYR A 172 14.63 -12.02 8.85
C TYR A 172 15.73 -13.04 8.52
N GLU A 173 16.52 -13.39 9.53
CA GLU A 173 17.56 -14.42 9.38
C GLU A 173 16.98 -15.84 9.36
N ASP A 174 15.90 -16.07 10.11
CA ASP A 174 15.24 -17.39 10.22
C ASP A 174 14.29 -17.65 9.04
N GLU A 175 14.43 -18.80 8.39
CA GLU A 175 13.67 -19.14 7.19
C GLU A 175 12.17 -19.37 7.45
N THR A 176 11.79 -19.82 8.64
CA THR A 176 10.38 -19.94 9.03
C THR A 176 9.76 -18.57 9.19
N LEU A 177 10.45 -17.65 9.88
CA LEU A 177 9.99 -16.27 10.02
C LEU A 177 9.92 -15.52 8.68
N ARG A 178 10.76 -15.88 7.71
CA ARG A 178 10.65 -15.35 6.34
C ARG A 178 9.35 -15.79 5.68
N ALA A 179 9.00 -17.08 5.78
CA ALA A 179 7.76 -17.60 5.24
C ALA A 179 6.54 -16.95 5.91
N ASP A 180 6.55 -16.86 7.25
CA ASP A 180 5.48 -16.21 8.02
C ASP A 180 5.33 -14.74 7.64
N TYR A 181 6.44 -14.01 7.49
CA TYR A 181 6.42 -12.62 7.04
C TYR A 181 5.77 -12.47 5.65
N ILE A 182 6.16 -13.31 4.69
CA ILE A 182 5.64 -13.23 3.32
C ILE A 182 4.14 -13.51 3.33
N THR A 183 3.74 -14.63 3.95
CA THR A 183 2.33 -15.02 4.05
C THR A 183 1.51 -13.96 4.78
N ALA A 184 2.00 -13.46 5.91
CA ALA A 184 1.33 -12.43 6.70
C ALA A 184 1.04 -11.17 5.89
N ASN A 185 2.04 -10.66 5.17
CA ASN A 185 1.89 -9.45 4.36
C ASN A 185 0.96 -9.66 3.16
N MET A 186 0.99 -10.86 2.56
CA MET A 186 0.06 -11.23 1.49
C MET A 186 -1.41 -11.25 1.98
N PHE A 187 -1.67 -11.84 3.15
CA PHE A 187 -3.01 -11.88 3.74
C PHE A 187 -3.46 -10.51 4.25
N PHE A 188 -2.57 -9.72 4.86
CA PHE A 188 -2.90 -8.37 5.29
C PHE A 188 -3.27 -7.48 4.10
N ALA A 189 -2.48 -7.49 3.02
CA ALA A 189 -2.79 -6.76 1.79
C ALA A 189 -4.14 -7.19 1.20
N LEU A 190 -4.43 -8.50 1.16
CA LEU A 190 -5.74 -8.96 0.71
C LEU A 190 -6.87 -8.45 1.61
N ASN A 191 -6.71 -8.50 2.93
CA ASN A 191 -7.73 -8.04 3.87
C ASN A 191 -7.99 -6.55 3.77
N HIS A 192 -6.95 -5.76 3.51
CA HIS A 192 -7.05 -4.34 3.22
C HIS A 192 -7.89 -4.09 1.96
N GLU A 193 -7.65 -4.83 0.86
CA GLU A 193 -8.47 -4.70 -0.35
C GLU A 193 -9.90 -5.24 -0.19
N ILE A 194 -10.09 -6.26 0.66
CA ILE A 194 -11.43 -6.72 1.03
C ILE A 194 -12.16 -5.62 1.82
N ALA A 195 -11.48 -4.86 2.66
CA ALA A 195 -12.08 -3.74 3.36
C ALA A 195 -12.58 -2.66 2.40
N HIS A 196 -11.77 -2.26 1.41
CA HIS A 196 -12.23 -1.35 0.34
C HIS A 196 -13.43 -1.92 -0.42
N ALA A 197 -13.39 -3.21 -0.77
CA ALA A 197 -14.50 -3.87 -1.43
C ALA A 197 -15.79 -3.81 -0.58
N MET A 198 -15.69 -4.07 0.73
CA MET A 198 -16.83 -3.98 1.65
C MET A 198 -17.38 -2.57 1.77
N ILE A 199 -16.50 -1.57 1.91
CA ILE A 199 -16.89 -0.15 1.99
C ILE A 199 -17.68 0.26 0.75
N ASP A 200 -17.16 -0.03 -0.45
CA ASP A 200 -17.77 0.37 -1.71
C ASP A 200 -19.06 -0.43 -2.02
N ILE A 201 -19.04 -1.75 -1.84
CA ILE A 201 -20.16 -2.62 -2.26
C ILE A 201 -21.37 -2.48 -1.34
N TYR A 202 -21.13 -2.24 -0.05
CA TYR A 202 -22.20 -2.01 0.93
C TYR A 202 -22.53 -0.54 1.15
N ASP A 203 -21.88 0.38 0.41
CA ASP A 203 -22.04 1.84 0.52
C ASP A 203 -21.90 2.31 1.98
N LEU A 204 -20.82 1.84 2.64
CA LEU A 204 -20.58 2.14 4.05
C LEU A 204 -20.07 3.57 4.23
N PRO A 205 -20.56 4.31 5.23
CA PRO A 205 -20.03 5.63 5.53
C PRO A 205 -18.62 5.52 6.12
N VAL A 206 -17.69 6.31 5.58
CA VAL A 206 -16.34 6.48 6.13
C VAL A 206 -16.17 7.92 6.60
N VAL A 207 -15.73 8.08 7.85
CA VAL A 207 -15.37 9.39 8.42
C VAL A 207 -13.88 9.37 8.72
N GLY A 208 -13.12 10.24 8.07
CA GLY A 208 -11.65 10.27 8.15
C GLY A 208 -11.01 9.81 6.84
N MET A 209 -9.84 9.17 6.94
CA MET A 209 -9.14 8.58 5.79
C MET A 209 -9.64 7.15 5.58
N GLU A 210 -9.98 6.81 4.33
CA GLU A 210 -10.45 5.46 3.98
C GLU A 210 -9.40 4.39 4.21
N GLU A 211 -8.13 4.74 4.00
CA GLU A 211 -6.97 3.88 4.24
C GLU A 211 -6.83 3.44 5.70
N ASP A 212 -7.07 4.35 6.65
CA ASP A 212 -7.08 4.01 8.07
C ASP A 212 -8.22 3.06 8.41
N ALA A 213 -9.40 3.27 7.81
CA ALA A 213 -10.54 2.40 7.99
C ALA A 213 -10.27 1.00 7.40
N ALA A 214 -9.63 0.94 6.23
CA ALA A 214 -9.24 -0.31 5.58
C ALA A 214 -8.22 -1.09 6.43
N ASP A 215 -7.19 -0.43 6.97
CA ASP A 215 -6.21 -1.06 7.87
C ASP A 215 -6.85 -1.57 9.17
N GLN A 216 -7.78 -0.81 9.74
CA GLN A 216 -8.54 -1.22 10.93
C GLN A 216 -9.30 -2.52 10.66
N LEU A 217 -10.09 -2.56 9.58
CA LEU A 217 -10.85 -3.77 9.24
C LEU A 217 -9.92 -4.93 8.88
N ALA A 218 -8.83 -4.67 8.16
CA ALA A 218 -7.86 -5.69 7.81
C ALA A 218 -7.25 -6.35 9.06
N THR A 219 -6.93 -5.53 10.07
CA THR A 219 -6.42 -5.98 11.36
C THR A 219 -7.46 -6.78 12.14
N LEU A 220 -8.73 -6.34 12.15
CA LEU A 220 -9.84 -7.08 12.78
C LEU A 220 -10.03 -8.46 12.14
N ILE A 221 -10.10 -8.53 10.81
CA ILE A 221 -10.21 -9.79 10.06
C ILE A 221 -9.02 -10.70 10.41
N GLY A 222 -7.82 -10.14 10.51
CA GLY A 222 -6.59 -10.84 10.86
C GLY A 222 -6.43 -11.23 12.33
N THR A 223 -7.33 -10.84 13.24
CA THR A 223 -7.13 -11.00 14.69
C THR A 223 -6.99 -12.46 15.14
N SER A 224 -7.62 -13.40 14.43
CA SER A 224 -7.43 -14.85 14.68
C SER A 224 -6.04 -15.39 14.35
N LYS A 225 -5.22 -14.59 13.65
CA LYS A 225 -3.81 -14.82 13.31
C LYS A 225 -3.02 -13.57 13.64
N ALA A 226 -3.06 -13.13 14.90
CA ALA A 226 -2.43 -11.89 15.36
C ALA A 226 -0.93 -11.80 15.01
N GLU A 227 -0.23 -12.93 14.91
CA GLU A 227 1.14 -13.01 14.41
C GLU A 227 1.31 -12.45 12.99
N TYR A 228 0.29 -12.58 12.13
CA TYR A 228 0.31 -12.00 10.79
C TYR A 228 0.15 -10.47 10.85
N ASN A 229 -0.72 -9.96 11.72
CA ASN A 229 -0.85 -8.53 11.93
C ASN A 229 0.46 -7.91 12.46
N PHE A 230 1.17 -8.64 13.34
CA PHE A 230 2.50 -8.23 13.80
C PHE A 230 3.50 -8.12 12.63
N HIS A 231 3.62 -9.15 11.79
CA HIS A 231 4.52 -9.10 10.63
C HIS A 231 4.13 -8.03 9.60
N ALA A 232 2.85 -7.76 9.42
CA ALA A 232 2.36 -6.64 8.60
C ALA A 232 2.78 -5.28 9.19
N ALA A 233 2.70 -5.12 10.52
CA ALA A 233 3.23 -3.93 11.17
C ALA A 233 4.75 -3.80 10.93
N ILE A 234 5.53 -4.88 11.14
CA ILE A 234 6.97 -4.86 10.89
C ILE A 234 7.30 -4.47 9.44
N ASN A 235 6.49 -4.88 8.46
CA ASN A 235 6.68 -4.46 7.07
C ASN A 235 6.59 -2.93 6.92
N TYR A 236 5.63 -2.25 7.57
CA TYR A 236 5.60 -0.78 7.55
C TYR A 236 6.85 -0.16 8.17
N ARG A 237 7.37 -0.74 9.25
CA ARG A 237 8.64 -0.28 9.86
C ARG A 237 9.83 -0.47 8.91
N ILE A 238 9.89 -1.59 8.20
CA ILE A 238 10.93 -1.85 7.20
C ILE A 238 10.83 -0.83 6.07
N LEU A 239 9.64 -0.63 5.51
CA LEU A 239 9.39 0.33 4.43
C LEU A 239 9.77 1.77 4.84
N ASP A 240 9.34 2.20 6.03
CA ASP A 240 9.73 3.49 6.61
C ASP A 240 11.26 3.65 6.72
N SER A 241 11.96 2.63 7.22
CA SER A 241 13.43 2.66 7.35
C SER A 241 14.16 2.78 6.01
N LEU A 242 13.53 2.33 4.93
CA LEU A 242 14.05 2.43 3.56
C LEU A 242 13.68 3.77 2.90
N GLY A 243 12.94 4.65 3.59
CA GLY A 243 12.35 5.84 3.00
C GLY A 243 11.36 5.50 1.87
N ARG A 244 10.88 4.26 1.84
CA ARG A 244 9.86 3.81 0.92
C ARG A 244 8.54 4.03 1.62
N ASN A 245 7.80 5.04 1.20
CA ASN A 245 6.35 4.99 1.32
C ASN A 245 5.86 4.57 -0.06
N PRO A 246 5.89 3.26 -0.39
CA PRO A 246 5.43 2.83 -1.69
C PRO A 246 4.04 3.42 -1.89
N ASP A 247 3.86 4.13 -3.01
CA ASP A 247 2.58 4.59 -3.52
C ASP A 247 1.75 3.36 -3.91
N TYR A 248 1.45 2.50 -2.93
CA TYR A 248 0.14 1.91 -2.86
C TYR A 248 -0.83 3.12 -2.93
N PHE A 249 -1.91 2.99 -3.68
CA PHE A 249 -2.62 4.07 -4.37
C PHE A 249 -2.90 5.37 -3.60
N GLY A 250 -2.06 6.41 -3.74
CA GLY A 250 -2.41 7.76 -3.26
C GLY A 250 -2.25 7.94 -1.74
N ASP A 251 -3.00 8.89 -1.16
CA ASP A 251 -2.84 9.45 0.20
C ASP A 251 -2.89 8.40 1.34
N HIS A 252 -1.90 7.53 1.49
CA HIS A 252 -1.77 6.67 2.66
C HIS A 252 -1.23 7.45 3.87
N PRO A 253 -1.62 7.06 5.09
CA PRO A 253 -0.97 7.51 6.31
C PRO A 253 0.53 7.20 6.28
N LEU A 254 1.30 7.90 7.12
CA LEU A 254 2.73 7.63 7.22
C LEU A 254 2.95 6.19 7.68
N ASN A 255 3.94 5.49 7.11
CA ASN A 255 4.26 4.11 7.51
C ASN A 255 4.52 3.97 9.03
N GLU A 256 5.11 4.99 9.66
CA GLU A 256 5.26 5.03 11.11
C GLU A 256 3.91 5.04 11.85
N GLU A 257 2.92 5.78 11.35
CA GLU A 257 1.56 5.80 11.92
C GLU A 257 0.89 4.44 11.76
N ARG A 258 0.95 3.84 10.57
CA ARG A 258 0.41 2.50 10.28
C ARG A 258 1.04 1.45 11.19
N TYR A 259 2.36 1.47 11.36
CA TYR A 259 3.10 0.58 12.27
C TYR A 259 2.51 0.61 13.68
N TYR A 260 2.39 1.79 14.29
CA TYR A 260 1.89 1.91 15.66
C TYR A 260 0.40 1.59 15.78
N ASN A 261 -0.40 1.91 14.77
CA ASN A 261 -1.85 1.62 14.78
C ASN A 261 -2.12 0.12 14.68
N LEU A 262 -1.46 -0.59 13.76
CA LEU A 262 -1.59 -2.05 13.65
C LEU A 262 -1.14 -2.76 14.93
N LEU A 263 0.02 -2.39 15.50
CA LEU A 263 0.48 -2.97 16.76
C LEU A 263 -0.47 -2.66 17.91
N CYS A 264 -1.06 -1.46 17.94
CA CYS A 264 -2.02 -1.09 18.95
C CYS A 264 -3.29 -1.95 18.88
N LEU A 265 -3.88 -2.09 17.69
CA LEU A 265 -5.06 -2.92 17.51
C LEU A 265 -4.75 -4.41 17.77
N THR A 266 -3.59 -4.90 17.34
CA THR A 266 -3.14 -6.27 17.60
C THR A 266 -2.91 -6.52 19.09
N TYR A 267 -2.25 -5.60 19.80
CA TYR A 267 -2.08 -5.69 21.25
C TYR A 267 -3.43 -5.58 21.99
N GLY A 268 -4.31 -4.69 21.53
CA GLY A 268 -5.60 -4.40 22.14
C GLY A 268 -6.62 -5.52 22.04
N SER A 269 -6.50 -6.41 21.06
CA SER A 269 -7.41 -7.55 20.87
C SER A 269 -7.34 -8.55 22.03
N ASP A 270 -6.13 -8.84 22.53
CA ASP A 270 -5.89 -9.60 23.75
C ASP A 270 -4.53 -9.21 24.37
N PRO A 271 -4.50 -8.20 25.24
CA PRO A 271 -3.26 -7.74 25.89
C PRO A 271 -2.56 -8.82 26.73
N ALA A 272 -3.27 -9.87 27.16
CA ALA A 272 -2.69 -10.94 27.95
C ALA A 272 -1.92 -11.93 27.07
N ILE A 273 -2.38 -12.16 25.84
CA ILE A 273 -1.70 -13.00 24.85
C ILE A 273 -0.56 -12.22 24.18
N HIS A 274 -0.79 -10.97 23.81
CA HIS A 274 0.14 -10.14 23.02
C HIS A 274 1.07 -9.25 23.87
N TYR A 275 1.34 -9.65 25.11
CA TYR A 275 2.12 -8.85 26.05
C TYR A 275 3.55 -8.57 25.57
N ASP A 276 4.08 -9.45 24.73
CA ASP A 276 5.41 -9.39 24.10
C ASP A 276 5.58 -8.14 23.23
N ILE A 277 4.52 -7.68 22.54
CA ILE A 277 4.54 -6.44 21.75
C ILE A 277 5.00 -5.23 22.58
N VAL A 278 4.62 -5.18 23.86
CA VAL A 278 5.04 -4.10 24.79
C VAL A 278 6.32 -4.46 25.53
N TYR A 279 6.45 -5.71 25.96
CA TYR A 279 7.61 -6.19 26.73
C TYR A 279 8.91 -6.11 25.92
N ASP A 280 8.88 -6.44 24.63
CA ASP A 280 10.01 -6.35 23.71
C ASP A 280 10.14 -4.96 23.05
N GLU A 281 9.43 -3.96 23.58
CA GLU A 281 9.53 -2.54 23.20
C GLU A 281 9.13 -2.21 21.76
N TYR A 282 8.38 -3.08 21.06
CA TYR A 282 7.80 -2.76 19.74
C TYR A 282 6.76 -1.64 19.82
N LEU A 283 5.97 -1.62 20.90
CA LEU A 283 4.95 -0.60 21.20
C LEU A 283 5.24 0.07 22.55
N PRO A 284 5.43 1.40 22.60
CA PRO A 284 5.64 2.10 23.87
C PRO A 284 4.46 1.88 24.83
N ALA A 285 4.76 1.58 26.09
CA ALA A 285 3.73 1.34 27.12
C ALA A 285 2.72 2.50 27.26
N THR A 286 3.15 3.73 26.97
CA THR A 286 2.26 4.91 26.95
C THR A 286 1.24 4.88 25.81
N ARG A 287 1.59 4.34 24.63
CA ARG A 287 0.65 4.12 23.51
C ARG A 287 -0.26 2.92 23.81
N ALA A 288 0.31 1.85 24.35
CA ALA A 288 -0.38 0.60 24.68
C ALA A 288 -1.52 0.80 25.70
N ALA A 289 -1.39 1.76 26.62
CA ALA A 289 -2.37 2.01 27.68
C ALA A 289 -3.82 2.26 27.18
N GLY A 290 -4.01 2.77 25.96
CA GLY A 290 -5.32 3.00 25.35
C GLY A 290 -5.77 1.92 24.36
N CYS A 291 -4.90 0.97 24.03
CA CYS A 291 -5.09 0.12 22.86
C CYS A 291 -6.23 -0.89 22.95
N GLN A 292 -6.48 -1.44 24.14
CA GLN A 292 -7.64 -2.32 24.33
C GLN A 292 -8.96 -1.58 24.06
N GLY A 293 -9.10 -0.35 24.59
CA GLY A 293 -10.29 0.46 24.34
C GLY A 293 -10.43 0.90 22.87
N GLU A 294 -9.30 1.15 22.20
CA GLU A 294 -9.28 1.45 20.76
C GLU A 294 -9.72 0.26 19.93
N PHE A 295 -9.21 -0.94 20.22
CA PHE A 295 -9.66 -2.19 19.58
C PHE A 295 -11.15 -2.41 19.79
N GLU A 296 -11.66 -2.33 21.03
CA GLU A 296 -13.08 -2.51 21.35
C GLU A 296 -13.96 -1.49 20.60
N GLN A 297 -13.49 -0.25 20.43
CA GLN A 297 -14.21 0.77 19.67
C GLN A 297 -14.24 0.46 18.17
N VAL A 298 -13.12 0.05 17.60
CA VAL A 298 -12.98 -0.31 16.19
C VAL A 298 -13.81 -1.56 15.86
N GLU A 299 -13.69 -2.61 16.68
CA GLU A 299 -14.48 -3.85 16.55
C GLU A 299 -15.97 -3.55 16.58
N LYS A 300 -16.43 -2.78 17.57
CA LYS A 300 -17.84 -2.41 17.68
C LYS A 300 -18.33 -1.62 16.46
N SER A 301 -17.53 -0.68 15.98
CA SER A 301 -17.92 0.16 14.83
C SER A 301 -18.06 -0.67 13.56
N TRP A 302 -17.11 -1.57 13.30
CA TRP A 302 -17.17 -2.47 12.16
C TRP A 302 -18.26 -3.53 12.29
N ASP A 303 -18.52 -4.05 13.48
CA ASP A 303 -19.64 -4.96 13.73
C ASP A 303 -20.99 -4.28 13.44
N GLU A 304 -21.19 -3.05 13.92
CA GLU A 304 -22.39 -2.27 13.62
C GLU A 304 -22.58 -2.05 12.12
N LEU A 305 -21.53 -1.65 11.41
CA LEU A 305 -21.54 -1.41 9.95
C LEU A 305 -21.81 -2.68 9.14
N LEU A 306 -21.22 -3.82 9.52
CA LEU A 306 -21.29 -5.06 8.76
C LEU A 306 -22.46 -5.96 9.16
N SER A 307 -23.04 -5.77 10.35
CA SER A 307 -24.16 -6.59 10.86
C SER A 307 -25.35 -6.76 9.89
N PRO A 308 -25.74 -5.78 9.06
CA PRO A 308 -26.84 -5.96 8.12
C PRO A 308 -26.52 -6.95 6.98
N TYR A 309 -25.23 -7.19 6.73
CA TYR A 309 -24.72 -7.99 5.62
C TYR A 309 -24.24 -9.38 6.03
N LYS A 310 -24.21 -9.70 7.32
CA LYS A 310 -23.88 -11.05 7.81
C LYS A 310 -25.00 -12.05 7.49
N LYS A 311 -24.64 -13.23 6.96
CA LYS A 311 -25.58 -14.33 6.64
C LYS A 311 -26.09 -15.03 7.89
N VAL A 312 -25.25 -15.14 8.90
CA VAL A 312 -25.59 -15.72 10.20
C VAL A 312 -25.64 -14.58 11.22
N LYS A 313 -26.78 -14.47 11.91
CA LYS A 313 -27.02 -13.48 12.97
C LYS A 313 -26.75 -14.08 14.34
#